data_AF-A0A382RD26-F1
#
_entry.id   AF-A0A382RD26-F1
#
_cell.length_a   1.000
_cell.length_b   1.000
_cell.length_c   1.000
_cell.angle_alpha   90.00
_cell.angle_beta   90.00
_cell.angle_gamma   90.00
#
_symmetry.space_group_name_H-M   'P 1'
#
loop_
_entity.id
_entity.type
_entity.pdbx_description
1 polymer ?
#
loop_
_entity_poly.entity_id
_entity_poly.type
_entity_poly.pdbx_seq_one_letter_code
_entity_poly.pdbx_strand_id
1 'polypeptide(L)'
;VADCLQPVSAYLFANSPFRNGQPTGLENTRSVIWENTDNSRCRNLINHGIESPERMIDQYIDYIMGVPGIFELDHNGIIVSTNQTLGERLIGLENLGKLRTEDIQAALHQIFTNVRLKNLVEVRGSDRPPLGYEMAPVAFWTSILTVESVRDELLSVVRNWTVEDRHKFNKASLVLDDSQIGPNGKTYSEWNQWVGDLALVGLKERSLDEEKFFDSFFEIVMEKGPFGLQAQFNYD
;
A
#
# COMPACT_ATOMS: atom_id res chain seq x y z
N VAL A 1 -4.40 -4.10 -8.91
CA VAL A 1 -5.31 -4.29 -7.76
C VAL A 1 -4.75 -3.64 -6.51
N ALA A 2 -3.75 -4.23 -5.85
CA ALA A 2 -3.26 -3.75 -4.54
C ALA A 2 -2.90 -2.24 -4.51
N ASP A 3 -2.19 -1.74 -5.53
CA ASP A 3 -1.79 -0.33 -5.57
C ASP A 3 -2.99 0.63 -5.69
N CYS A 4 -4.03 0.22 -6.43
CA CYS A 4 -5.28 0.98 -6.58
C CYS A 4 -6.13 0.96 -5.30
N LEU A 5 -6.05 -0.14 -4.53
CA LEU A 5 -6.84 -0.34 -3.31
C LEU A 5 -6.10 0.08 -2.03
N GLN A 6 -4.86 0.59 -2.15
CA GLN A 6 -4.16 1.10 -0.98
C GLN A 6 -4.95 2.18 -0.23
N PRO A 7 -5.68 3.10 -0.88
CA PRO A 7 -6.50 4.08 -0.15
C PRO A 7 -7.51 3.41 0.78
N VAL A 8 -8.31 2.47 0.26
CA VAL A 8 -9.27 1.70 1.07
C VAL A 8 -8.59 1.03 2.26
N SER A 9 -7.47 0.36 2.03
CA SER A 9 -6.69 -0.27 3.10
C SER A 9 -6.17 0.74 4.12
N ALA A 10 -5.70 1.91 3.68
CA ALA A 10 -5.20 2.95 4.55
C ALA A 10 -6.31 3.60 5.38
N TYR A 11 -7.55 3.67 4.88
CA TYR A 11 -8.69 4.14 5.65
C TYR A 11 -9.17 3.08 6.64
N LEU A 12 -9.52 1.88 6.14
CA LEU A 12 -10.12 0.82 6.97
C LEU A 12 -9.24 0.46 8.17
N PHE A 13 -7.92 0.43 7.97
CA PHE A 13 -6.97 0.02 8.99
C PHE A 13 -6.27 1.19 9.68
N ALA A 14 -6.73 2.44 9.54
CA ALA A 14 -6.11 3.58 10.21
C ALA A 14 -6.17 3.43 11.74
N ASN A 15 -5.01 3.50 12.41
CA ASN A 15 -4.89 3.28 13.86
C ASN A 15 -3.71 4.05 14.47
N SER A 16 -3.48 5.28 13.99
CA SER A 16 -2.46 6.22 14.51
C SER A 16 -3.10 7.49 15.11
N PRO A 17 -3.84 7.37 16.24
CA PRO A 17 -4.71 8.43 16.77
C PRO A 17 -3.99 9.62 17.42
N PHE A 18 -2.73 9.47 17.82
CA PHE A 18 -2.03 10.46 18.65
C PHE A 18 -0.62 10.76 18.14
N ARG A 19 -0.22 12.03 18.20
CA ARG A 19 1.15 12.51 17.96
C ARG A 19 1.56 13.43 19.09
N ASN A 20 2.70 13.13 19.74
CA ASN A 20 3.20 13.88 20.89
C ASN A 20 2.16 14.06 22.01
N GLY A 21 1.37 13.01 22.27
CA GLY A 21 0.32 13.04 23.29
C GLY A 21 -0.83 13.99 22.97
N GLN A 22 -1.10 14.26 21.69
CA GLN A 22 -2.27 15.05 21.26
C GLN A 22 -3.03 14.29 20.15
N PRO A 23 -4.37 14.39 20.09
CA PRO A 23 -5.17 13.82 19.01
C PRO A 23 -4.74 14.34 17.65
N THR A 24 -4.73 13.49 16.63
CA THR A 24 -4.38 13.84 15.24
C THR A 24 -5.58 14.34 14.42
N GLY A 25 -6.78 14.32 15.01
CA GLY A 25 -8.02 14.70 14.36
C GLY A 25 -8.33 13.78 13.19
N LEU A 26 -8.60 14.37 12.02
CA LEU A 26 -8.85 13.63 10.78
C LEU A 26 -7.57 13.27 10.01
N GLU A 27 -6.38 13.60 10.51
CA GLU A 27 -5.13 13.25 9.82
C GLU A 27 -4.93 11.73 9.82
N ASN A 28 -4.81 11.10 8.65
CA ASN A 28 -4.33 9.72 8.58
C ASN A 28 -2.80 9.71 8.73
N THR A 29 -2.33 9.84 9.98
CA THR A 29 -0.94 10.20 10.29
C THR A 29 0.09 9.28 9.66
N ARG A 30 -0.09 7.95 9.66
CA ARG A 30 0.85 7.03 8.99
C ARG A 30 0.93 7.34 7.49
N SER A 31 -0.21 7.47 6.83
CA SER A 31 -0.29 7.76 5.39
C SER A 31 0.37 9.09 5.05
N VAL A 32 0.13 10.13 5.86
CA VAL A 32 0.75 11.46 5.70
C VAL A 32 2.27 11.40 5.87
N ILE A 33 2.77 10.65 6.85
CA ILE A 33 4.22 10.46 7.05
C ILE A 33 4.85 9.80 5.83
N TRP A 34 4.29 8.68 5.35
CA TRP A 34 4.84 7.95 4.19
C TRP A 34 4.73 8.73 2.88
N GLU A 35 3.70 9.55 2.71
CA GLU A 35 3.55 10.46 1.57
C GLU A 35 4.67 11.51 1.49
N ASN A 36 5.27 11.87 2.63
CA ASN A 36 6.26 12.93 2.76
C ASN A 36 7.66 12.45 3.20
N THR A 37 7.90 11.13 3.28
CA THR A 37 9.17 10.57 3.77
C THR A 37 10.29 10.69 2.74
N ASP A 38 10.09 10.14 1.54
CA ASP A 38 11.04 10.25 0.42
C ASP A 38 10.28 9.98 -0.89
N ASN A 39 10.11 11.05 -1.67
CA ASN A 39 9.32 11.01 -2.90
C ASN A 39 9.94 10.15 -4.01
N SER A 40 11.23 9.77 -3.90
CA SER A 40 11.89 8.89 -4.87
C SER A 40 11.60 7.41 -4.64
N ARG A 41 11.19 7.02 -3.42
CA ARG A 41 11.07 5.61 -3.02
C ARG A 41 9.79 5.23 -2.28
N CYS A 42 9.00 6.20 -1.83
CA CYS A 42 7.73 5.98 -1.11
C CYS A 42 6.53 6.21 -2.05
N ARG A 43 5.30 6.28 -1.51
CA ARG A 43 4.05 6.53 -2.27
C ARG A 43 3.60 5.34 -3.14
N ASN A 44 2.55 5.53 -3.92
CA ASN A 44 1.97 4.52 -4.80
C ASN A 44 2.79 4.37 -6.10
N LEU A 45 2.64 3.24 -6.76
CA LEU A 45 3.32 2.96 -8.03
C LEU A 45 2.98 3.99 -9.12
N ILE A 46 1.74 4.51 -9.12
CA ILE A 46 1.32 5.57 -10.06
C ILE A 46 2.16 6.84 -9.93
N ASN A 47 2.66 7.17 -8.74
CA ASN A 47 3.50 8.35 -8.53
C ASN A 47 4.88 8.24 -9.21
N HIS A 48 5.25 7.04 -9.62
CA HIS A 48 6.52 6.72 -10.28
C HIS A 48 6.35 6.41 -11.77
N GLY A 49 5.19 6.75 -12.36
CA GLY A 49 4.92 6.51 -13.78
C GLY A 49 4.58 5.05 -14.13
N ILE A 50 4.23 4.24 -13.13
CA ILE A 50 3.81 2.84 -13.34
C ILE A 50 2.29 2.78 -13.45
N GLU A 51 1.83 2.95 -14.68
CA GLU A 51 0.42 3.19 -15.00
C GLU A 51 -0.20 2.02 -15.78
N SER A 52 0.60 1.34 -16.62
CA SER A 52 0.13 0.27 -17.51
C SER A 52 0.23 -1.09 -16.81
N PRO A 53 -0.87 -1.86 -16.73
CA PRO A 53 -0.82 -3.24 -16.28
C PRO A 53 0.10 -4.12 -17.13
N GLU A 54 0.12 -3.92 -18.46
CA GLU A 54 0.86 -4.74 -19.42
C GLU A 54 2.37 -4.47 -19.37
N ARG A 55 2.76 -3.22 -19.05
CA ARG A 55 4.16 -2.79 -18.95
C ARG A 55 4.64 -2.64 -17.50
N MET A 56 3.88 -3.15 -16.53
CA MET A 56 4.13 -2.90 -15.11
C MET A 56 5.55 -3.29 -14.68
N ILE A 57 6.07 -4.43 -15.14
CA ILE A 57 7.41 -4.89 -14.78
C ILE A 57 8.48 -4.02 -15.42
N ASP A 58 8.36 -3.71 -16.71
CA ASP A 58 9.30 -2.83 -17.41
C ASP A 58 9.34 -1.43 -16.77
N GLN A 59 8.17 -0.84 -16.52
CA GLN A 59 8.07 0.47 -15.86
C GLN A 59 8.63 0.46 -14.43
N TYR A 60 8.43 -0.65 -13.70
CA TYR A 60 8.98 -0.79 -12.35
C TYR A 60 10.51 -0.92 -12.37
N ILE A 61 11.07 -1.64 -13.35
CA ILE A 61 12.52 -1.69 -13.58
C ILE A 61 13.05 -0.30 -13.92
N ASP A 62 12.47 0.37 -14.92
CA ASP A 62 12.87 1.73 -15.34
C ASP A 62 12.88 2.71 -14.16
N TYR A 63 11.84 2.65 -13.33
CA TYR A 63 11.72 3.40 -12.09
C TYR A 63 12.88 3.12 -11.13
N ILE A 64 13.10 1.85 -10.75
CA ILE A 64 14.14 1.46 -9.78
C ILE A 64 15.53 1.93 -10.23
N MET A 65 15.82 1.81 -11.52
CA MET A 65 17.13 2.21 -12.07
C MET A 65 17.45 3.68 -11.80
N GLY A 66 16.43 4.54 -11.70
CA GLY A 66 16.55 5.96 -11.39
C GLY A 66 16.56 6.34 -9.91
N VAL A 67 16.25 5.41 -8.99
CA VAL A 67 16.16 5.73 -7.56
C VAL A 67 17.56 5.97 -6.95
N PRO A 68 17.79 7.06 -6.20
CA PRO A 68 19.05 7.26 -5.49
C PRO A 68 19.34 6.14 -4.48
N GLY A 69 20.57 5.64 -4.41
CA GLY A 69 20.97 4.68 -3.39
C GLY A 69 21.09 5.32 -2.00
N ILE A 70 20.57 4.63 -0.98
CA ILE A 70 20.88 4.91 0.45
C ILE A 70 22.22 4.26 0.79
N PHE A 71 22.44 3.05 0.29
CA PHE A 71 23.66 2.28 0.50
C PHE A 71 23.93 1.32 -0.67
N GLU A 72 25.15 0.80 -0.71
CA GLU A 72 25.53 -0.33 -1.57
C GLU A 72 26.24 -1.42 -0.76
N LEU A 73 26.45 -2.59 -1.35
CA LEU A 73 27.26 -3.66 -0.76
C LEU A 73 28.65 -3.67 -1.38
N ASP A 74 29.68 -3.75 -0.54
CA ASP A 74 31.05 -4.00 -0.99
C ASP A 74 31.24 -5.47 -1.46
N HIS A 75 32.46 -5.81 -1.88
CA HIS A 75 32.81 -7.16 -2.32
C HIS A 75 32.59 -8.25 -1.27
N ASN A 76 32.63 -7.91 0.02
CA ASN A 76 32.36 -8.83 1.13
C ASN A 76 30.89 -8.84 1.54
N GLY A 77 30.03 -8.05 0.89
CA GLY A 77 28.62 -7.92 1.25
C GLY A 77 28.37 -6.98 2.42
N ILE A 78 29.33 -6.12 2.77
CA ILE A 78 29.20 -5.13 3.84
C ILE A 78 28.54 -3.87 3.30
N ILE A 79 27.59 -3.32 4.05
CA ILE A 79 26.91 -2.06 3.74
C ILE A 79 27.91 -0.91 3.79
N VAL A 80 28.01 -0.16 2.70
CA VAL A 80 28.82 1.06 2.59
C VAL A 80 28.01 2.20 1.97
N SER A 81 28.45 3.45 2.20
CA SER A 81 27.82 4.64 1.62
C SER A 81 27.93 4.65 0.10
N THR A 82 26.91 5.17 -0.58
CA THR A 82 26.92 5.35 -2.04
C THR A 82 26.38 6.73 -2.40
N ASN A 83 26.83 7.24 -3.56
CA ASN A 83 26.29 8.45 -4.20
C ASN A 83 25.67 8.13 -5.57
N GLN A 84 25.54 6.85 -5.90
CA GLN A 84 25.01 6.37 -7.17
C GLN A 84 23.50 6.16 -7.09
N THR A 85 22.82 6.16 -8.23
CA THR A 85 21.50 5.51 -8.30
C THR A 85 21.64 4.00 -8.16
N LEU A 86 20.53 3.33 -7.82
CA LEU A 86 20.48 1.87 -7.79
C LEU A 86 20.86 1.29 -9.16
N GLY A 87 20.40 1.91 -10.26
CA GLY A 87 20.72 1.45 -11.61
C GLY A 87 22.18 1.65 -12.00
N GLU A 88 22.76 2.81 -11.69
CA GLU A 88 24.20 3.07 -11.91
C GLU A 88 25.07 2.01 -11.22
N ARG A 89 24.71 1.65 -9.98
CA ARG A 89 25.42 0.61 -9.23
C ARG A 89 25.30 -0.76 -9.91
N LEU A 90 24.08 -1.17 -10.25
CA LEU A 90 23.82 -2.49 -10.85
C LEU A 90 24.49 -2.64 -12.22
N ILE A 91 24.38 -1.62 -13.09
CA ILE A 91 25.06 -1.58 -14.39
C ILE A 91 26.58 -1.59 -14.22
N GLY A 92 27.10 -0.81 -13.26
CA GLY A 92 28.53 -0.78 -12.95
C GLY A 92 29.07 -2.15 -12.55
N LEU A 93 28.35 -2.89 -11.71
CA LEU A 93 28.71 -4.26 -11.32
C LEU A 93 28.62 -5.25 -12.48
N GLU A 94 27.60 -5.14 -13.33
CA GLU A 94 27.40 -5.99 -14.51
C GLU A 94 28.55 -5.81 -15.51
N ASN A 95 28.91 -4.57 -15.81
CA ASN A 95 30.03 -4.26 -16.72
C ASN A 95 31.38 -4.80 -16.22
N LEU A 96 31.53 -4.96 -14.91
CA LEU A 96 32.72 -5.56 -14.29
C LEU A 96 32.64 -7.10 -14.19
N GLY A 97 31.51 -7.72 -14.57
CA GLY A 97 31.25 -9.15 -14.38
C GLY A 97 31.17 -9.54 -12.90
N LYS A 98 30.76 -8.62 -12.02
CA LYS A 98 30.73 -8.77 -10.56
C LYS A 98 29.34 -8.62 -9.94
N LEU A 99 28.30 -8.49 -10.74
CA LEU A 99 26.93 -8.40 -10.24
C LEU A 99 26.53 -9.69 -9.54
N ARG A 100 26.11 -9.59 -8.28
CA ARG A 100 25.58 -10.72 -7.51
C ARG A 100 24.09 -10.55 -7.28
N THR A 101 23.41 -11.65 -6.94
CA THR A 101 21.99 -11.61 -6.56
C THR A 101 21.76 -10.72 -5.34
N GLU A 102 22.70 -10.69 -4.40
CA GLU A 102 22.63 -9.87 -3.19
C GLU A 102 22.61 -8.38 -3.50
N ASP A 103 23.30 -7.94 -4.56
CA ASP A 103 23.31 -6.53 -4.97
C ASP A 103 21.94 -6.11 -5.53
N ILE A 104 21.31 -6.97 -6.34
CA ILE A 104 19.94 -6.77 -6.83
C ILE A 104 18.95 -6.75 -5.67
N GLN A 105 19.06 -7.70 -4.74
CA GLN A 105 18.20 -7.72 -3.57
C GLN A 105 18.39 -6.45 -2.73
N ALA A 106 19.63 -6.04 -2.46
CA ALA A 106 19.93 -4.83 -1.71
C ALA A 106 19.32 -3.57 -2.36
N ALA A 107 19.33 -3.48 -3.68
CA ALA A 107 18.66 -2.41 -4.42
C ALA A 107 17.13 -2.43 -4.17
N LEU A 108 16.49 -3.59 -4.35
CA LEU A 108 15.04 -3.72 -4.16
C LEU A 108 14.58 -3.46 -2.70
N HIS A 109 15.43 -3.76 -1.71
CA HIS A 109 15.13 -3.49 -0.30
C HIS A 109 15.09 -1.98 0.05
N GLN A 110 15.63 -1.13 -0.83
CA GLN A 110 15.65 0.32 -0.65
C GLN A 110 14.43 1.03 -1.26
N ILE A 111 13.48 0.28 -1.84
CA ILE A 111 12.19 0.79 -2.29
C ILE A 111 11.19 0.65 -1.15
N PHE A 112 10.32 1.64 -0.94
CA PHE A 112 9.33 1.67 0.14
C PHE A 112 7.95 2.13 -0.33
N THR A 113 7.61 1.84 -1.59
CA THR A 113 6.28 2.10 -2.14
C THR A 113 5.19 1.37 -1.36
N ASN A 114 3.96 1.85 -1.47
CA ASN A 114 2.78 1.27 -0.83
C ASN A 114 2.53 -0.21 -1.22
N VAL A 115 2.90 -0.55 -2.46
CA VAL A 115 3.05 -1.93 -2.94
C VAL A 115 4.44 -2.09 -3.50
N ARG A 116 5.19 -3.07 -3.00
CA ARG A 116 6.59 -3.30 -3.38
C ARG A 116 6.76 -4.65 -4.05
N LEU A 117 7.43 -4.65 -5.20
CA LEU A 117 7.74 -5.87 -5.94
C LEU A 117 9.19 -6.26 -5.67
N LYS A 118 9.36 -7.52 -5.26
CA LYS A 118 10.64 -8.25 -5.14
C LYS A 118 10.50 -9.60 -5.83
N ASN A 119 11.05 -10.66 -5.24
CA ASN A 119 10.67 -12.05 -5.53
C ASN A 119 9.24 -12.40 -5.04
N LEU A 120 8.60 -11.48 -4.31
CA LEU A 120 7.21 -11.54 -3.86
C LEU A 120 6.59 -10.13 -3.94
N VAL A 121 5.28 -10.02 -3.78
CA VAL A 121 4.57 -8.74 -3.67
C VAL A 121 4.30 -8.43 -2.21
N GLU A 122 4.77 -7.29 -1.73
CA GLU A 122 4.49 -6.79 -0.39
C GLU A 122 3.44 -5.68 -0.46
N VAL A 123 2.37 -5.79 0.33
CA VAL A 123 1.37 -4.72 0.52
C VAL A 123 1.60 -4.07 1.88
N ARG A 124 1.81 -2.75 1.90
CA ARG A 124 2.46 -2.05 3.02
C ARG A 124 1.62 -0.93 3.64
N GLY A 125 0.38 -0.76 3.16
CA GLY A 125 -0.46 0.40 3.43
C GLY A 125 -1.18 0.43 4.78
N SER A 126 -1.36 -0.69 5.46
CA SER A 126 -2.15 -0.76 6.71
C SER A 126 -1.36 -0.36 7.95
N ASP A 127 -2.02 0.29 8.92
CA ASP A 127 -1.52 0.30 10.31
C ASP A 127 -1.76 -1.07 10.95
N ARG A 128 -1.14 -1.28 12.12
CA ARG A 128 -1.51 -2.40 12.98
C ARG A 128 -2.88 -2.11 13.62
N PRO A 129 -3.89 -2.97 13.46
CA PRO A 129 -5.18 -2.82 14.14
C PRO A 129 -5.08 -2.96 15.67
N PRO A 130 -6.12 -2.59 16.42
CA PRO A 130 -6.22 -2.87 17.85
C PRO A 130 -6.15 -4.37 18.18
N LEU A 131 -5.88 -4.67 19.46
CA LEU A 131 -5.85 -6.03 19.97
C LEU A 131 -7.16 -6.78 19.67
N GLY A 132 -7.05 -7.99 19.13
CA GLY A 132 -8.17 -8.83 18.73
C GLY A 132 -8.53 -8.73 17.25
N TYR A 133 -8.00 -7.72 16.55
CA TYR A 133 -8.25 -7.48 15.13
C TYR A 133 -6.99 -7.55 14.26
N GLU A 134 -5.86 -8.05 14.78
CA GLU A 134 -4.59 -8.09 14.06
C GLU A 134 -4.65 -8.81 12.71
N MET A 135 -5.56 -9.78 12.57
CA MET A 135 -5.73 -10.57 11.36
C MET A 135 -6.64 -9.91 10.30
N ALA A 136 -7.31 -8.80 10.62
CA ALA A 136 -8.25 -8.14 9.71
C ALA A 136 -7.59 -7.70 8.38
N PRO A 137 -6.41 -7.03 8.36
CA PRO A 137 -5.71 -6.72 7.11
C PRO A 137 -5.28 -7.97 6.34
N VAL A 138 -4.89 -9.03 7.05
CA VAL A 138 -4.46 -10.29 6.42
C VAL A 138 -5.63 -10.96 5.73
N ALA A 139 -6.76 -11.11 6.39
CA ALA A 139 -7.98 -11.68 5.82
C ALA A 139 -8.48 -10.86 4.62
N PHE A 140 -8.52 -9.53 4.76
CA PHE A 140 -8.85 -8.62 3.67
C PHE A 140 -7.98 -8.86 2.43
N TRP A 141 -6.66 -8.79 2.57
CA TRP A 141 -5.76 -8.96 1.42
C TRP A 141 -5.70 -10.39 0.89
N THR A 142 -5.88 -11.41 1.74
CA THR A 142 -5.99 -12.81 1.30
C THR A 142 -7.13 -12.96 0.30
N SER A 143 -8.31 -12.47 0.61
CA SER A 143 -9.45 -12.53 -0.32
C SER A 143 -9.16 -11.74 -1.60
N ILE A 144 -8.83 -10.46 -1.46
CA ILE A 144 -8.62 -9.51 -2.56
C ILE A 144 -7.54 -9.98 -3.56
N LEU A 145 -6.50 -10.69 -3.11
CA LEU A 145 -5.35 -11.06 -3.95
C LEU A 145 -5.35 -12.52 -4.38
N THR A 146 -6.04 -13.42 -3.67
CA THR A 146 -5.95 -14.87 -3.95
C THR A 146 -7.21 -15.44 -4.57
N VAL A 147 -8.37 -14.82 -4.38
CA VAL A 147 -9.64 -15.29 -4.93
C VAL A 147 -9.84 -14.70 -6.32
N GLU A 148 -9.98 -15.58 -7.33
CA GLU A 148 -10.01 -15.18 -8.74
C GLU A 148 -11.24 -14.34 -9.08
N SER A 149 -12.44 -14.77 -8.64
CA SER A 149 -13.70 -14.04 -8.85
C SER A 149 -13.63 -12.60 -8.34
N VAL A 150 -13.11 -12.40 -7.13
CA VAL A 150 -12.92 -11.09 -6.51
C VAL A 150 -11.91 -10.26 -7.28
N ARG A 151 -10.78 -10.84 -7.70
CA ARG A 151 -9.79 -10.11 -8.50
C ARG A 151 -10.35 -9.68 -9.85
N ASP A 152 -11.10 -10.54 -10.52
CA ASP A 152 -11.66 -10.26 -11.83
C ASP A 152 -12.68 -9.13 -11.76
N GLU A 153 -13.55 -9.15 -10.74
CA GLU A 153 -14.50 -8.06 -10.49
C GLU A 153 -13.75 -6.75 -10.21
N LEU A 154 -12.76 -6.75 -9.31
CA LEU A 154 -11.96 -5.57 -9.02
C LEU A 154 -11.24 -5.04 -10.26
N LEU A 155 -10.60 -5.92 -11.03
CA LEU A 155 -9.88 -5.56 -12.25
C LEU A 155 -10.81 -4.98 -13.32
N SER A 156 -12.03 -5.49 -13.44
CA SER A 156 -13.03 -4.96 -14.38
C SER A 156 -13.38 -3.50 -14.10
N VAL A 157 -13.22 -3.04 -12.85
CA VAL A 157 -13.49 -1.67 -12.42
C VAL A 157 -12.24 -0.80 -12.44
N VAL A 158 -11.18 -1.21 -11.72
CA VAL A 158 -10.01 -0.33 -11.48
C VAL A 158 -9.15 -0.13 -12.74
N ARG A 159 -9.27 -0.99 -13.76
CA ARG A 159 -8.61 -0.78 -15.07
C ARG A 159 -9.16 0.41 -15.84
N ASN A 160 -10.39 0.84 -15.54
CA ASN A 160 -11.01 1.98 -16.21
C ASN A 160 -10.71 3.31 -15.53
N TRP A 161 -10.02 3.30 -14.38
CA TRP A 161 -9.65 4.52 -13.68
C TRP A 161 -8.56 5.27 -14.44
N THR A 162 -8.74 6.58 -14.57
CA THR A 162 -7.71 7.45 -15.12
C THR A 162 -6.55 7.62 -14.12
N VAL A 163 -5.42 8.14 -14.62
CA VAL A 163 -4.29 8.52 -13.75
C VAL A 163 -4.73 9.58 -12.72
N GLU A 164 -5.58 10.53 -13.14
CA GLU A 164 -6.15 11.54 -12.26
C GLU A 164 -7.02 10.93 -11.16
N ASP A 165 -7.89 9.98 -11.51
CA ASP A 165 -8.69 9.23 -10.55
C ASP A 165 -7.81 8.54 -9.49
N ARG A 166 -6.75 7.86 -9.92
CA ARG A 166 -5.81 7.18 -9.02
C ARG A 166 -5.12 8.18 -8.08
N HIS A 167 -4.64 9.31 -8.60
CA HIS A 167 -4.04 10.34 -7.75
C HIS A 167 -5.03 10.97 -6.77
N LYS A 168 -6.26 11.23 -7.22
CA LYS A 168 -7.33 11.76 -6.37
C LYS A 168 -7.66 10.79 -5.24
N PHE A 169 -7.77 9.50 -5.55
CA PHE A 169 -8.05 8.47 -4.55
C PHE A 169 -6.91 8.30 -3.55
N ASN A 170 -5.66 8.33 -4.01
CA ASN A 170 -4.49 8.31 -3.12
C ASN A 170 -4.50 9.51 -2.15
N LYS A 171 -4.81 10.71 -2.64
CA LYS A 171 -4.93 11.91 -1.80
C LYS A 171 -6.06 11.80 -0.77
N ALA A 172 -7.18 11.18 -1.13
CA ALA A 172 -8.30 10.98 -0.19
C ALA A 172 -7.88 10.19 1.05
N SER A 173 -6.94 9.22 0.90
CA SER A 173 -6.44 8.41 2.01
C SER A 173 -5.64 9.16 3.08
N LEU A 174 -5.22 10.39 2.80
CA LEU A 174 -4.44 11.22 3.74
C LEU A 174 -5.32 11.81 4.86
N VAL A 175 -6.64 11.80 4.67
CA VAL A 175 -7.62 12.34 5.61
C VAL A 175 -8.69 11.28 5.89
N LEU A 176 -9.04 11.10 7.16
CA LEU A 176 -10.06 10.17 7.62
C LEU A 176 -11.47 10.77 7.45
N ASP A 177 -11.76 11.26 6.25
CA ASP A 177 -13.06 11.78 5.80
C ASP A 177 -13.50 10.95 4.59
N ASP A 178 -14.51 10.11 4.78
CA ASP A 178 -15.02 9.21 3.75
C ASP A 178 -16.14 9.84 2.89
N SER A 179 -16.49 11.10 3.12
CA SER A 179 -17.41 11.85 2.26
C SER A 179 -16.78 12.32 0.93
N GLN A 180 -15.45 12.26 0.84
CA GLN A 180 -14.68 12.66 -0.33
C GLN A 180 -15.09 11.87 -1.59
N ILE A 181 -15.12 12.53 -2.74
CA ILE A 181 -15.45 11.86 -4.01
C ILE A 181 -14.20 11.19 -4.60
N GLY A 182 -14.25 9.88 -4.75
CA GLY A 182 -13.25 9.07 -5.41
C GLY A 182 -13.49 8.89 -6.92
N PRO A 183 -12.86 7.87 -7.52
CA PRO A 183 -13.03 7.50 -8.92
C PRO A 183 -14.49 7.20 -9.28
N ASN A 184 -14.84 7.37 -10.55
CA ASN A 184 -16.18 7.11 -11.10
C ASN A 184 -17.34 7.87 -10.40
N GLY A 185 -17.03 8.96 -9.70
CA GLY A 185 -18.02 9.77 -8.98
C GLY A 185 -18.57 9.14 -7.70
N LYS A 186 -18.07 7.96 -7.29
CA LYS A 186 -18.43 7.33 -6.01
C LYS A 186 -17.73 8.03 -4.85
N THR A 187 -18.40 8.13 -3.72
CA THR A 187 -17.81 8.57 -2.46
C THR A 187 -16.76 7.56 -1.97
N TYR A 188 -15.87 8.02 -1.10
CA TYR A 188 -14.86 7.16 -0.50
C TYR A 188 -15.51 6.10 0.40
N SER A 189 -16.58 6.46 1.11
CA SER A 189 -17.41 5.53 1.88
C SER A 189 -17.98 4.39 1.02
N GLU A 190 -18.52 4.71 -0.17
CA GLU A 190 -19.00 3.68 -1.12
C GLU A 190 -17.88 2.77 -1.63
N TRP A 191 -16.67 3.29 -1.83
CA TRP A 191 -15.51 2.47 -2.17
C TRP A 191 -15.07 1.57 -1.02
N ASN A 192 -15.03 2.11 0.21
CA ASN A 192 -14.69 1.35 1.41
C ASN A 192 -15.69 0.20 1.62
N GLN A 193 -16.98 0.49 1.47
CA GLN A 193 -18.06 -0.49 1.58
C GLN A 193 -17.91 -1.58 0.53
N TRP A 194 -17.89 -1.21 -0.76
CA TRP A 194 -17.88 -2.18 -1.86
C TRP A 194 -16.66 -3.10 -1.83
N VAL A 195 -15.47 -2.57 -1.56
CA VAL A 195 -14.24 -3.38 -1.50
C VAL A 195 -14.23 -4.27 -0.26
N GLY A 196 -14.71 -3.79 0.89
CA GLY A 196 -14.84 -4.62 2.09
C GLY A 196 -15.85 -5.76 1.93
N ASP A 197 -16.99 -5.49 1.29
CA ASP A 197 -17.99 -6.51 0.95
C ASP A 197 -17.40 -7.59 0.03
N LEU A 198 -16.63 -7.18 -1.00
CA LEU A 198 -15.92 -8.12 -1.87
C LEU A 198 -14.89 -8.95 -1.12
N ALA A 199 -14.17 -8.35 -0.16
CA ALA A 199 -13.26 -9.10 0.68
C ALA A 199 -14.02 -10.20 1.45
N LEU A 200 -15.18 -9.90 2.04
CA LEU A 200 -16.03 -10.88 2.72
C LEU A 200 -16.57 -11.97 1.78
N VAL A 201 -16.97 -11.61 0.56
CA VAL A 201 -17.41 -12.57 -0.46
C VAL A 201 -16.31 -13.58 -0.76
N GLY A 202 -15.07 -13.12 -1.03
CA GLY A 202 -13.98 -14.04 -1.32
C GLY A 202 -13.52 -14.86 -0.11
N LEU A 203 -13.60 -14.32 1.12
CA LEU A 203 -13.34 -15.11 2.34
C LEU A 203 -14.35 -16.25 2.47
N LYS A 204 -15.64 -15.99 2.20
CA LYS A 204 -16.69 -17.02 2.20
C LYS A 204 -16.48 -18.04 1.08
N GLU A 205 -16.09 -17.61 -0.11
CA GLU A 205 -15.78 -18.52 -1.24
C GLU A 205 -14.68 -19.52 -0.88
N ARG A 206 -13.65 -19.08 -0.16
CA ARG A 206 -12.55 -19.94 0.31
C ARG A 206 -13.00 -21.04 1.26
N SER A 207 -14.14 -20.88 1.95
CA SER A 207 -14.73 -21.90 2.84
C SER A 207 -13.80 -22.36 3.97
N LEU A 208 -13.05 -21.43 4.57
CA LEU A 208 -12.06 -21.69 5.62
C LEU A 208 -12.43 -21.08 6.99
N ASP A 209 -13.63 -20.52 7.14
CA ASP A 209 -14.07 -19.82 8.36
C ASP A 209 -13.10 -18.67 8.72
N GLU A 210 -12.63 -17.95 7.69
CA GLU A 210 -11.67 -16.85 7.77
C GLU A 210 -12.37 -15.47 7.80
N GLU A 211 -13.65 -15.40 7.43
CA GLU A 211 -14.47 -14.18 7.43
C GLU A 211 -14.54 -13.54 8.82
N LYS A 212 -14.55 -14.35 9.88
CA LYS A 212 -14.57 -13.90 11.28
C LYS A 212 -13.40 -13.00 11.66
N PHE A 213 -12.29 -13.05 10.91
CA PHE A 213 -11.13 -12.20 11.15
C PHE A 213 -11.31 -10.77 10.61
N PHE A 214 -12.30 -10.56 9.73
CA PHE A 214 -12.54 -9.26 9.09
C PHE A 214 -13.95 -8.72 9.31
N ASP A 215 -14.97 -9.57 9.39
CA ASP A 215 -16.40 -9.20 9.41
C ASP A 215 -16.74 -8.19 10.53
N SER A 216 -16.51 -8.57 11.78
CA SER A 216 -16.79 -7.69 12.93
C SER A 216 -15.93 -6.43 12.95
N PHE A 217 -14.67 -6.52 12.49
CA PHE A 217 -13.81 -5.35 12.33
C PHE A 217 -14.41 -4.37 11.32
N PHE A 218 -14.81 -4.88 10.17
CA PHE A 218 -15.34 -4.10 9.06
C PHE A 218 -16.67 -3.45 9.42
N GLU A 219 -17.59 -4.18 10.04
CA GLU A 219 -18.86 -3.63 10.53
C GLU A 219 -18.63 -2.45 11.48
N ILE A 220 -17.72 -2.59 12.46
CA ILE A 220 -17.39 -1.52 13.40
C ILE A 220 -16.82 -0.30 12.68
N VAL A 221 -15.91 -0.50 11.73
CA VAL A 221 -15.27 0.58 10.99
C VAL A 221 -16.28 1.32 10.10
N MET A 222 -17.19 0.61 9.45
CA MET A 222 -18.21 1.23 8.61
C MET A 222 -19.28 1.96 9.43
N GLU A 223 -19.59 1.50 10.65
CA GLU A 223 -20.56 2.16 11.54
C GLU A 223 -19.97 3.39 12.25
N LYS A 224 -18.73 3.30 12.73
CA LYS A 224 -18.15 4.27 13.69
C LYS A 224 -16.90 4.99 13.18
N GLY A 225 -16.51 4.73 11.93
CA GLY A 225 -15.23 5.16 11.37
C GLY A 225 -14.06 4.28 11.84
N PRO A 226 -12.85 4.48 11.32
CA PRO A 226 -11.67 3.69 11.68
C PRO A 226 -11.27 3.86 13.16
N PHE A 227 -10.62 2.84 13.72
CA PHE A 227 -10.23 2.83 15.13
C PHE A 227 -9.31 4.00 15.53
N GLY A 228 -8.49 4.51 14.60
CA GLY A 228 -7.70 5.73 14.81
C GLY A 228 -8.55 6.97 15.07
N LEU A 229 -9.78 7.07 14.57
CA LEU A 229 -10.73 8.12 14.96
C LEU A 229 -11.40 7.79 16.29
N GLN A 230 -11.88 6.55 16.44
CA GLN A 230 -12.61 6.11 17.62
C GLN A 230 -11.83 6.32 18.93
N ALA A 231 -10.52 6.04 18.90
CA ALA A 231 -9.64 6.16 20.07
C ALA A 231 -9.51 7.61 20.57
N GLN A 232 -9.78 8.61 19.73
CA GLN A 232 -9.66 10.02 20.09
C GLN A 232 -10.90 10.55 20.83
N PHE A 233 -12.08 9.92 20.70
CA PHE A 233 -13.33 10.43 21.29
C PHE A 233 -13.38 10.39 22.82
N ASN A 234 -12.53 9.58 23.45
CA ASN A 234 -12.44 9.47 24.91
C ASN A 234 -11.19 10.17 25.47
N TYR A 235 -10.54 11.02 24.66
CA TYR A 235 -9.34 11.75 25.04
C TYR A 235 -9.73 13.13 25.59
N ASP A 236 -10.22 13.15 26.84
CA ASP A 236 -10.39 14.36 27.66
C ASP A 236 -9.34 14.40 28.78
#